data_AF-M0IYP8-F1
#
_entry.id   AF-M0IYP8-F1
#
_cell.length_a   1.000
_cell.length_b   1.000
_cell.length_c   1.000
_cell.angle_alpha   90.00
_cell.angle_beta   90.00
_cell.angle_gamma   90.00
#
_symmetry.space_group_name_H-M   'P 1'
#
loop_
_entity.id
_entity.type
_entity.pdbx_description
1 polymer ?
#
loop_
_entity_poly.entity_id
_entity_poly.type
_entity_poly.pdbx_seq_one_letter_code
_entity_poly.pdbx_strand_id
1 'polypeptide(L)'
;MSETTYDDLAGVVDLFGALTREELETALDELAFKQGRETDGDALSGAVSDAVDAYYLVPYEDDETDAELLTVGPMAFPTLPDRAEDLPHILDYPTREVPRDELATQVESRLRAAAASAVQTGDADEIERLLDVTYDLEAWADTDVGSIRERLDAALDAEGQA
;
A
#
# COMPACT_ATOMS: atom_id res chain seq x y z
N MET A 1 0.87 -13.49 -2.64
CA MET A 1 1.36 -12.93 -3.93
C MET A 1 2.85 -12.63 -3.78
N SER A 2 3.58 -12.29 -4.85
CA SER A 2 5.01 -11.88 -4.76
C SER A 2 5.14 -10.36 -4.69
N GLU A 3 6.20 -9.86 -4.07
CA GLU A 3 6.54 -8.42 -3.97
C GLU A 3 6.49 -7.70 -5.33
N THR A 4 7.05 -8.33 -6.37
CA THR A 4 6.98 -7.81 -7.76
C THR A 4 5.56 -7.51 -8.24
N THR A 5 4.57 -8.28 -7.80
CA THR A 5 3.18 -8.04 -8.18
C THR A 5 2.62 -6.80 -7.49
N TYR A 6 3.05 -6.53 -6.25
CA TYR A 6 2.63 -5.33 -5.54
C TYR A 6 3.35 -4.08 -6.09
N ASP A 7 4.61 -4.20 -6.49
CA ASP A 7 5.34 -3.14 -7.20
C ASP A 7 4.71 -2.80 -8.56
N ASP A 8 4.20 -3.80 -9.28
CA ASP A 8 3.45 -3.60 -10.52
C ASP A 8 2.13 -2.83 -10.28
N LEU A 9 1.40 -3.15 -9.20
CA LEU A 9 0.20 -2.41 -8.79
C LEU A 9 0.54 -0.96 -8.44
N ALA A 10 1.61 -0.77 -7.65
CA ALA A 10 2.10 0.55 -7.27
C ALA A 10 2.54 1.36 -8.51
N GLY A 11 3.17 0.73 -9.50
CA GLY A 11 3.53 1.37 -10.77
C GLY A 11 2.32 1.83 -11.58
N VAL A 12 1.22 1.08 -11.58
CA VAL A 12 -0.03 1.54 -12.21
C VAL A 12 -0.62 2.73 -11.46
N VAL A 13 -0.65 2.70 -10.12
CA VAL A 13 -1.14 3.84 -9.31
C VAL A 13 -0.27 5.09 -9.52
N ASP A 14 1.05 4.93 -9.58
CA ASP A 14 2.03 6.01 -9.77
C ASP A 14 1.79 6.81 -11.07
N LEU A 15 1.36 6.14 -12.15
CA LEU A 15 1.01 6.81 -13.42
C LEU A 15 -0.06 7.90 -13.26
N PHE A 16 -0.96 7.74 -12.29
CA PHE A 16 -2.06 8.65 -12.03
C PHE A 16 -1.86 9.47 -10.74
N GLY A 17 -0.80 9.21 -9.99
CA GLY A 17 -0.53 9.76 -8.65
C GLY A 17 -1.41 9.15 -7.56
N ALA A 18 -2.72 9.07 -7.80
CA ALA A 18 -3.65 8.31 -6.98
C ALA A 18 -4.91 7.90 -7.77
N LEU A 19 -5.45 6.73 -7.45
CA LEU A 19 -6.67 6.17 -8.05
C LEU A 19 -7.65 5.77 -6.96
N THR A 20 -8.95 5.80 -7.24
CA THR A 20 -9.88 5.03 -6.39
C THR A 20 -9.64 3.54 -6.59
N ARG A 21 -10.12 2.71 -5.65
CA ARG A 21 -10.05 1.25 -5.80
C ARG A 21 -10.70 0.76 -7.10
N GLU A 22 -11.87 1.28 -7.44
CA GLU A 22 -12.61 0.92 -8.66
C GLU A 22 -11.85 1.33 -9.94
N GLU A 23 -11.20 2.51 -9.92
CA GLU A 23 -10.38 2.98 -11.05
C GLU A 23 -9.12 2.12 -11.23
N LEU A 24 -8.47 1.73 -10.14
CA LEU A 24 -7.33 0.81 -10.19
C LEU A 24 -7.73 -0.56 -10.75
N GLU A 25 -8.85 -1.13 -10.28
CA GLU A 25 -9.36 -2.41 -10.79
C GLU A 25 -9.67 -2.32 -12.29
N THR A 26 -10.31 -1.23 -12.73
CA THR A 26 -10.58 -0.98 -14.15
C THR A 26 -9.29 -0.83 -14.97
N ALA A 27 -8.30 -0.12 -14.44
CA ALA A 27 -7.02 0.07 -15.13
C ALA A 27 -6.26 -1.24 -15.34
N LEU A 28 -6.32 -2.14 -14.36
CA LEU A 28 -5.68 -3.45 -14.42
C LEU A 28 -6.42 -4.41 -15.37
N ASP A 29 -7.76 -4.32 -15.45
CA ASP A 29 -8.56 -5.06 -16.44
C ASP A 29 -8.20 -4.64 -17.88
N GLU A 30 -8.15 -3.34 -18.14
CA GLU A 30 -7.72 -2.79 -19.45
C GLU A 30 -6.27 -3.19 -19.79
N LEU A 31 -5.38 -3.19 -18.80
CA LEU A 31 -4.00 -3.64 -18.97
C LEU A 31 -3.92 -5.12 -19.34
N ALA A 32 -4.68 -5.98 -18.65
CA ALA A 32 -4.74 -7.40 -18.94
C ALA A 32 -5.28 -7.66 -20.35
N PHE A 33 -6.35 -6.97 -20.73
CA PHE A 33 -6.88 -7.01 -22.09
C PHE A 33 -5.81 -6.61 -23.12
N LYS A 34 -5.06 -5.53 -22.87
CA LYS A 34 -3.94 -5.11 -23.71
C LYS A 34 -2.82 -6.13 -23.80
N GLN A 35 -2.56 -6.89 -22.74
CA GLN A 35 -1.55 -7.94 -22.73
C GLN A 35 -2.07 -9.26 -23.33
N GLY A 36 -3.34 -9.32 -23.75
CA GLY A 36 -3.98 -10.54 -24.26
C GLY A 36 -4.20 -11.59 -23.17
N ARG A 37 -4.38 -11.15 -21.93
CA ARG A 37 -4.66 -11.97 -20.75
C ARG A 37 -6.11 -11.79 -20.33
N GLU A 38 -6.65 -12.79 -19.63
CA GLU A 38 -7.93 -12.68 -18.93
C GLU A 38 -7.68 -12.36 -17.46
N THR A 39 -8.51 -11.50 -16.91
CA THR A 39 -8.52 -11.05 -15.51
C THR A 39 -9.66 -11.71 -14.76
N ASP A 40 -9.39 -12.10 -13.52
CA ASP A 40 -10.39 -12.49 -12.55
C ASP A 40 -10.56 -11.33 -11.57
N GLY A 41 -11.75 -10.72 -11.56
CA GLY A 41 -12.02 -9.50 -10.77
C GLY A 41 -11.92 -9.74 -9.25
N ASP A 42 -12.33 -10.91 -8.77
CA ASP A 42 -12.23 -11.25 -7.34
C ASP A 42 -10.75 -11.43 -6.95
N ALA A 43 -9.96 -12.10 -7.80
CA ALA A 43 -8.53 -12.25 -7.58
C ALA A 43 -7.80 -10.89 -7.63
N LEU A 44 -8.24 -9.99 -8.49
CA LEU A 44 -7.69 -8.64 -8.62
C LEU A 44 -7.97 -7.79 -7.38
N SER A 45 -9.22 -7.77 -6.92
CA SER A 45 -9.60 -7.05 -5.71
C SER A 45 -8.91 -7.61 -4.47
N GLY A 46 -8.71 -8.94 -4.42
CA GLY A 46 -7.85 -9.60 -3.43
C GLY A 46 -6.41 -9.10 -3.48
N ALA A 47 -5.80 -9.03 -4.67
CA ALA A 47 -4.43 -8.54 -4.83
C ALA A 47 -4.25 -7.08 -4.37
N VAL A 48 -5.23 -6.21 -4.66
CA VAL A 48 -5.22 -4.81 -4.20
C VAL A 48 -5.34 -4.75 -2.68
N SER A 49 -6.22 -5.56 -2.08
CA SER A 49 -6.36 -5.63 -0.63
C SER A 49 -5.09 -6.11 0.05
N ASP A 50 -4.48 -7.18 -0.47
CA ASP A 50 -3.21 -7.69 0.04
C ASP A 50 -2.08 -6.65 -0.06
N ALA A 51 -2.02 -5.88 -1.17
CA ALA A 51 -1.04 -4.81 -1.35
C ALA A 51 -1.24 -3.66 -0.36
N VAL A 52 -2.50 -3.36 -0.03
CA VAL A 52 -2.86 -2.36 0.99
C VAL A 52 -2.47 -2.84 2.39
N ASP A 53 -2.70 -4.11 2.71
CA ASP A 53 -2.31 -4.71 4.00
C ASP A 53 -0.78 -4.80 4.15
N ALA A 54 -0.07 -5.06 3.06
CA ALA A 54 1.39 -5.08 3.03
C ALA A 54 2.05 -3.70 2.88
N TYR A 55 1.29 -2.59 2.93
CA TYR A 55 1.80 -1.21 2.80
C TYR A 55 2.53 -0.90 1.47
N TYR A 56 2.28 -1.68 0.41
CA TYR A 56 2.72 -1.33 -0.95
C TYR A 56 1.79 -0.31 -1.59
N LEU A 57 0.51 -0.36 -1.22
CA LEU A 57 -0.46 0.71 -1.45
C LEU A 57 -0.92 1.23 -0.09
N VAL A 58 -1.25 2.51 -0.03
CA VAL A 58 -1.81 3.11 1.18
C VAL A 58 -3.08 3.89 0.81
N PRO A 59 -4.15 3.76 1.61
CA PRO A 59 -5.33 4.57 1.46
C PRO A 59 -5.06 6.00 1.93
N TYR A 60 -5.72 6.94 1.28
CA TYR A 60 -5.80 8.34 1.66
C TYR A 60 -7.28 8.73 1.65
N GLU A 61 -7.77 9.13 2.81
CA GLU A 61 -9.09 9.71 2.97
C GLU A 61 -8.94 11.24 2.99
N ASP A 62 -9.56 11.91 2.03
CA ASP A 62 -9.60 13.37 1.96
C ASP A 62 -10.82 13.88 2.73
N ASP A 63 -10.64 14.82 3.65
CA ASP A 63 -11.75 15.37 4.44
C ASP A 63 -12.80 16.11 3.58
N GLU A 64 -12.46 16.55 2.36
CA GLU A 64 -13.38 17.24 1.46
C GLU A 64 -14.11 16.31 0.48
N THR A 65 -13.65 15.06 0.32
CA THR A 65 -14.17 14.09 -0.64
C THR A 65 -14.46 12.75 0.02
N ASP A 66 -15.71 12.26 -0.09
CA ASP A 66 -16.12 10.93 0.43
C ASP A 66 -15.47 9.71 -0.27
N ALA A 67 -14.46 9.90 -1.12
CA ALA A 67 -13.84 8.84 -1.90
C ALA A 67 -12.43 8.52 -1.38
N GLU A 68 -12.23 7.27 -0.97
CA GLU A 68 -10.89 6.74 -0.63
C GLU A 68 -10.03 6.66 -1.90
N LEU A 69 -8.85 7.27 -1.83
CA LEU A 69 -7.82 7.17 -2.86
C LEU A 69 -6.74 6.19 -2.42
N LEU A 70 -6.23 5.40 -3.35
CA LEU A 70 -5.04 4.57 -3.19
C LEU A 70 -3.86 5.30 -3.81
N THR A 71 -2.75 5.34 -3.06
CA THR A 71 -1.46 5.86 -3.52
C THR A 71 -0.34 4.87 -3.20
N VAL A 72 0.84 5.12 -3.76
CA VAL A 72 2.04 4.29 -3.55
C VAL A 72 2.45 4.35 -2.08
N GLY A 73 2.59 3.19 -1.44
CA GLY A 73 2.96 3.05 -0.04
C GLY A 73 4.47 2.96 0.22
N PRO A 74 4.89 2.92 1.49
CA PRO A 74 6.30 2.89 1.88
C PRO A 74 7.04 1.62 1.46
N MET A 75 6.36 0.47 1.35
CA MET A 75 7.02 -0.79 0.99
C MET A 75 7.23 -0.95 -0.52
N ALA A 76 6.65 -0.08 -1.34
CA ALA A 76 6.69 -0.22 -2.78
C ALA A 76 7.94 0.40 -3.40
N PHE A 77 8.48 -0.31 -4.40
CA PHE A 77 9.38 0.23 -5.41
C PHE A 77 8.67 0.15 -6.76
N PRO A 78 7.83 1.15 -7.10
CA PRO A 78 6.94 1.07 -8.26
C PRO A 78 7.66 0.64 -9.54
N THR A 79 7.16 -0.46 -10.13
CA THR A 79 7.61 -0.92 -11.45
C THR A 79 6.47 -0.80 -12.42
N LEU A 80 6.72 -0.15 -13.57
CA LEU A 80 5.69 -0.02 -14.58
C LEU A 80 5.52 -1.35 -15.33
N PRO A 81 4.34 -1.98 -15.30
CA PRO A 81 4.13 -3.22 -16.04
C PRO A 81 4.17 -2.98 -17.55
N ASP A 82 4.50 -4.03 -18.31
CA ASP A 82 4.50 -3.97 -19.78
C ASP A 82 3.17 -3.42 -20.33
N ARG A 83 3.24 -2.38 -21.18
CA ARG A 83 2.09 -1.71 -21.84
C ARG A 83 1.23 -0.85 -20.93
N ALA A 84 1.61 -0.65 -19.67
CA ALA A 84 0.86 0.22 -18.76
C ALA A 84 1.01 1.71 -19.11
N GLU A 85 2.06 2.11 -19.84
CA GLU A 85 2.30 3.49 -20.27
C GLU A 85 1.15 4.09 -21.10
N ASP A 86 0.32 3.24 -21.72
CA ASP A 86 -0.82 3.68 -22.51
C ASP A 86 -2.08 3.95 -21.67
N LEU A 87 -2.15 3.48 -20.42
CA LEU A 87 -3.37 3.55 -19.60
C LEU A 87 -3.89 4.98 -19.40
N PRO A 88 -3.05 5.99 -19.10
CA PRO A 88 -3.53 7.37 -18.96
C PRO A 88 -4.20 7.93 -20.21
N HIS A 89 -3.86 7.40 -21.40
CA HIS A 89 -4.48 7.82 -22.66
C HIS A 89 -5.80 7.12 -22.97
N ILE A 90 -6.10 6.01 -22.30
CA ILE A 90 -7.29 5.19 -22.53
C ILE A 90 -8.40 5.55 -21.55
N LEU A 91 -8.03 5.66 -20.27
CA LEU A 91 -8.98 5.76 -19.16
C LEU A 91 -9.46 7.19 -18.90
N ASP A 92 -8.69 8.19 -19.35
CA ASP A 92 -9.00 9.63 -19.19
C ASP A 92 -9.29 10.02 -17.72
N TYR A 93 -8.65 9.33 -16.77
CA TYR A 93 -8.72 9.65 -15.35
C TYR A 93 -7.85 10.86 -15.02
N PRO A 94 -8.27 11.71 -14.06
CA PRO A 94 -7.45 12.83 -13.63
C PRO A 94 -6.19 12.34 -12.90
N THR A 95 -5.05 12.98 -13.15
CA THR A 95 -3.90 12.86 -12.26
C THR A 95 -4.22 13.58 -10.94
N ARG A 96 -3.97 12.91 -9.81
CA ARG A 96 -4.26 13.43 -8.47
C ARG A 96 -2.96 13.63 -7.69
N GLU A 97 -2.88 14.73 -6.95
CA GLU A 97 -1.79 14.99 -6.02
C GLU A 97 -2.31 14.81 -4.61
N VAL A 98 -1.69 13.91 -3.85
CA VAL A 98 -2.02 13.66 -2.44
C VAL A 98 -1.04 14.42 -1.53
N PRO A 99 -1.52 15.23 -0.57
CA PRO A 99 -0.65 15.94 0.38
C PRO A 99 0.19 14.96 1.20
N ARG A 100 1.51 15.00 0.99
CA ARG A 100 2.43 14.01 1.56
C ARG A 100 2.42 13.97 3.08
N ASP A 101 2.38 15.13 3.73
CA ASP A 101 2.40 15.23 5.19
C ASP A 101 1.12 14.65 5.83
N GLU A 102 -0.03 14.87 5.20
CA GLU A 102 -1.31 14.33 5.65
C GLU A 102 -1.37 12.82 5.45
N LEU A 103 -0.94 12.36 4.27
CA LEU A 103 -0.83 10.93 3.97
C LEU A 103 0.08 10.22 4.97
N ALA A 104 1.26 10.78 5.25
CA ALA A 104 2.19 10.22 6.22
C ALA A 104 1.55 10.07 7.60
N THR A 105 0.78 11.08 8.04
CA THR A 105 0.04 11.05 9.30
C THR A 105 -1.01 9.92 9.33
N GLN A 106 -1.75 9.72 8.23
CA GLN A 106 -2.73 8.64 8.13
C GLN A 106 -2.06 7.26 8.17
N VAL A 107 -0.96 7.09 7.42
CA VAL A 107 -0.17 5.85 7.39
C VAL A 107 0.43 5.53 8.77
N GLU A 108 0.99 6.54 9.45
CA GLU A 108 1.51 6.40 10.81
C GLU A 108 0.42 5.96 11.81
N SER A 109 -0.76 6.58 11.72
CA SER A 109 -1.92 6.24 12.56
C SER A 109 -2.36 4.79 12.34
N ARG A 110 -2.45 4.36 11.07
CA ARG A 110 -2.76 2.97 10.70
C ARG A 110 -1.71 1.99 11.22
N LEU A 111 -0.43 2.31 11.03
CA LEU A 111 0.69 1.48 11.49
C LEU A 111 0.68 1.32 13.02
N ARG A 112 0.42 2.41 13.76
CA ARG A 112 0.29 2.37 15.22
C ARG A 112 -0.85 1.44 15.67
N ALA A 113 -2.00 1.50 14.99
CA ALA A 113 -3.14 0.65 15.30
C ALA A 113 -2.85 -0.83 14.99
N ALA A 114 -2.25 -1.13 13.83
CA ALA A 114 -1.84 -2.47 13.45
C ALA A 114 -0.83 -3.05 14.43
N ALA A 115 0.20 -2.28 14.80
CA ALA A 115 1.22 -2.69 15.77
C ALA A 115 0.61 -2.99 17.15
N ALA A 116 -0.31 -2.15 17.63
CA ALA A 116 -1.00 -2.39 18.89
C ALA A 116 -1.84 -3.68 18.86
N SER A 117 -2.51 -3.97 17.73
CA SER A 117 -3.27 -5.19 17.54
C SER A 117 -2.37 -6.43 17.52
N ALA A 118 -1.30 -6.41 16.70
CA ALA A 118 -0.38 -7.53 16.55
C ALA A 118 0.29 -7.92 17.88
N VAL A 119 0.72 -6.92 18.66
CA VAL A 119 1.27 -7.12 20.01
C VAL A 119 0.24 -7.67 20.98
N GLN A 120 -1.02 -7.24 20.88
CA GLN A 120 -2.10 -7.75 21.74
C GLN A 120 -2.44 -9.22 21.42
N THR A 121 -2.40 -9.60 20.15
CA THR A 121 -2.71 -10.97 19.71
C THR A 121 -1.50 -11.90 19.82
N GLY A 122 -0.29 -11.38 19.97
CA GLY A 122 0.95 -12.16 19.94
C GLY A 122 1.22 -12.74 18.56
N ASP A 123 0.93 -11.98 17.50
CA ASP A 123 1.16 -12.42 16.13
C ASP A 123 2.60 -12.08 15.72
N ALA A 124 3.54 -12.98 16.02
CA ALA A 124 4.97 -12.78 15.77
C ALA A 124 5.27 -12.42 14.30
N ASP A 125 4.65 -13.14 13.36
CA ASP A 125 4.87 -12.93 11.93
C ASP A 125 4.41 -11.54 11.49
N GLU A 126 3.29 -11.05 12.05
CA GLU A 126 2.82 -9.68 11.80
C GLU A 126 3.70 -8.64 12.51
N ILE A 127 4.17 -8.90 13.73
CA ILE A 127 5.07 -7.99 14.45
C ILE A 127 6.37 -7.78 13.66
N GLU A 128 6.96 -8.85 13.13
CA GLU A 128 8.17 -8.79 12.28
C GLU A 128 7.91 -7.99 11.00
N ARG A 129 6.79 -8.25 10.30
CA ARG A 129 6.43 -7.49 9.09
C ARG A 129 6.25 -6.00 9.37
N LEU A 130 5.52 -5.65 10.43
CA LEU A 130 5.28 -4.24 10.78
C LEU A 130 6.58 -3.55 11.22
N LEU A 131 7.55 -4.29 11.75
CA LEU A 131 8.86 -3.75 12.10
C LEU A 131 9.59 -3.25 10.85
N ASP A 132 9.61 -4.04 9.77
CA ASP A 132 10.17 -3.62 8.48
C ASP A 132 9.48 -2.36 7.96
N VAL A 133 8.13 -2.32 8.00
CA VAL A 133 7.34 -1.14 7.61
C VAL A 133 7.74 0.12 8.38
N THR A 134 8.15 0.03 9.66
CA THR A 134 8.62 1.22 10.40
C THR A 134 9.87 1.84 9.77
N TYR A 135 10.80 1.03 9.26
CA TYR A 135 12.04 1.52 8.66
C TYR A 135 11.77 2.15 7.29
N ASP A 136 10.96 1.50 6.47
CA ASP A 136 10.59 2.03 5.16
C ASP A 136 9.73 3.30 5.27
N LEU A 137 8.82 3.38 6.26
CA LEU A 137 8.03 4.60 6.51
C LEU A 137 8.90 5.80 6.92
N GLU A 138 9.90 5.61 7.79
CA GLU A 138 10.87 6.67 8.14
C GLU A 138 11.59 7.18 6.89
N ALA A 139 12.03 6.28 6.01
CA ALA A 139 12.72 6.64 4.78
C ALA A 139 11.78 7.32 3.76
N TRP A 140 10.52 6.87 3.69
CA TRP A 140 9.53 7.29 2.71
C TRP A 140 8.92 8.66 3.03
N ALA A 141 8.69 9.00 4.31
CA ALA A 141 8.04 10.26 4.69
C ALA A 141 8.70 11.04 5.83
N ASP A 142 9.93 10.71 6.24
CA ASP A 142 10.65 11.40 7.34
C ASP A 142 9.81 11.48 8.64
N THR A 143 9.00 10.45 8.89
CA THR A 143 8.05 10.38 10.00
C THR A 143 8.65 9.59 11.16
N ASP A 144 8.70 10.18 12.36
CA ASP A 144 9.25 9.50 13.55
C ASP A 144 8.30 8.41 14.06
N VAL A 145 8.66 7.15 13.78
CA VAL A 145 7.95 5.96 14.26
C VAL A 145 8.76 5.13 15.25
N GLY A 146 9.81 5.71 15.85
CA GLY A 146 10.69 5.02 16.80
C GLY A 146 9.93 4.41 17.98
N SER A 147 8.92 5.11 18.51
CA SER A 147 8.08 4.58 19.61
C SER A 147 7.20 3.38 19.22
N ILE A 148 6.88 3.22 17.94
CA ILE A 148 6.14 2.05 17.43
C ILE A 148 7.12 0.89 17.33
N ARG A 149 8.29 1.13 16.73
CA ARG A 149 9.40 0.17 16.60
C ARG A 149 9.80 -0.44 17.94
N GLU A 150 10.06 0.41 18.94
CA GLU A 150 10.42 -0.04 20.31
C GLU A 150 9.38 -0.98 20.92
N ARG A 151 8.09 -0.76 20.63
CA ARG A 151 7.01 -1.62 21.12
C ARG A 151 6.98 -2.98 20.43
N LEU A 152 7.21 -3.00 19.12
CA LEU A 152 7.29 -4.23 18.32
C LEU A 152 8.50 -5.07 18.75
N ASP A 153 9.69 -4.46 18.84
CA ASP A 153 10.92 -5.11 19.32
C ASP A 153 10.74 -5.73 20.71
N ALA A 154 10.16 -4.97 21.65
CA ALA A 154 9.92 -5.46 23.01
C ALA A 154 8.96 -6.67 23.04
N ALA A 155 8.03 -6.77 22.10
CA ALA A 155 7.11 -7.91 22.00
C ALA A 155 7.82 -9.17 21.49
N LEU A 156 8.66 -9.06 20.45
CA LEU A 156 9.47 -10.18 19.95
C LEU A 156 10.44 -10.70 21.01
N ASP A 157 11.08 -9.79 21.75
CA ASP A 157 11.97 -10.17 22.86
C ASP A 157 11.22 -10.97 23.93
N ALA A 158 10.00 -10.57 24.27
CA ALA A 158 9.19 -11.25 25.29
C ALA A 158 8.76 -12.67 24.86
N GLU A 159 8.48 -12.89 23.57
CA GLU A 159 8.14 -14.22 23.04
C GLU A 159 9.33 -15.17 23.01
N GLY A 160 10.53 -14.68 22.68
CA GLY A 160 11.77 -15.49 22.70
C GLY A 160 12.19 -15.98 24.09
N GLN A 161 11.53 -15.49 25.15
CA GLN A 161 11.81 -15.81 26.55
C GLN A 161 10.76 -16.73 27.21
N ALA A 162 9.68 -17.07 26.50
CA ALA A 162 8.59 -17.95 26.95
C ALA A 162 8.83 -19.43 26.58
#